data_AF-A0A0L0VY57-F1
#
_entry.id   AF-A0A0L0VY57-F1
#
_cell.length_a   1.000
_cell.length_b   1.000
_cell.length_c   1.000
_cell.angle_alpha   90.00
_cell.angle_beta   90.00
_cell.angle_gamma   90.00
#
_symmetry.space_group_name_H-M   'P 1'
#
loop_
_entity.id
_entity.type
_entity.pdbx_description
1 polymer ?
#
loop_
_entity_poly.entity_id
_entity_poly.type
_entity_poly.pdbx_seq_one_letter_code
_entity_poly.pdbx_strand_id
1 'polypeptide(L)'
;MELQIRQSYDVIRQYPRLEGSRVVGNLPVPPANAWWTFFEPAPPKNIFTTTKTQQPSSSTTALSNPINQTMSTCTGYLDPIKRSFADAPVADEGVDTVPFLEACEDLVKLFAFAVVQNDLTGNITKNRTRYNAFPEKSKTLESLVENDIREEKKDATHALLWLTRGLHFTSEGLRLSQNNPGEELSISFTKGYEATLKQYHSFVMKPLLGLAMKACPYPADLYQKLGTKEKVEVKLERWLSALEMIVVRIQKFYEKGNYGNGL
;
A
#
# COMPACT_ATOMS: atom_id res chain seq x y z
N MET A 1 -19.15 -8.18 10.49
CA MET A 1 -19.20 -6.76 10.91
C MET A 1 -18.43 -6.53 12.22
N GLU A 2 -18.59 -7.37 13.25
CA GLU A 2 -17.86 -7.21 14.53
C GLU A 2 -16.34 -7.40 14.42
N LEU A 3 -15.85 -8.29 13.55
CA LEU A 3 -14.40 -8.53 13.39
C LEU A 3 -13.66 -7.33 12.79
N GLN A 4 -14.26 -6.67 11.82
CA GLN A 4 -13.70 -5.48 11.20
C GLN A 4 -13.78 -4.26 12.12
N ILE A 5 -14.86 -4.17 12.91
CA ILE A 5 -14.98 -3.20 13.99
C ILE A 5 -13.92 -3.45 15.06
N ARG A 6 -13.68 -4.71 15.48
CA ARG A 6 -12.63 -5.08 16.44
C ARG A 6 -11.22 -4.79 15.91
N GLN A 7 -10.90 -5.15 14.68
CA GLN A 7 -9.61 -4.83 14.06
C GLN A 7 -9.41 -3.31 13.94
N SER A 8 -10.46 -2.55 13.59
CA SER A 8 -10.41 -1.09 13.59
C SER A 8 -10.21 -0.53 15.01
N TYR A 9 -10.90 -1.08 16.02
CA TYR A 9 -10.76 -0.67 17.42
C TYR A 9 -9.41 -1.04 18.03
N ASP A 10 -8.80 -2.16 17.65
CA ASP A 10 -7.48 -2.58 18.12
C ASP A 10 -6.37 -1.69 17.54
N VAL A 11 -6.50 -1.29 16.27
CA VAL A 11 -5.65 -0.24 15.67
C VAL A 11 -5.87 1.09 16.39
N ILE A 12 -7.11 1.49 16.68
CA ILE A 12 -7.43 2.73 17.41
C ILE A 12 -6.91 2.69 18.87
N ARG A 13 -6.89 1.53 19.53
CA ARG A 13 -6.39 1.36 20.91
C ARG A 13 -4.88 1.48 21.04
N GLN A 14 -4.11 1.31 19.97
CA GLN A 14 -2.66 1.49 19.98
C GLN A 14 -2.26 2.99 20.04
N TYR A 15 -3.22 3.90 19.94
CA TYR A 15 -2.99 5.34 20.11
C TYR A 15 -3.30 5.76 21.56
N PRO A 16 -2.41 6.52 22.24
CA PRO A 16 -2.70 7.03 23.57
C PRO A 16 -3.96 7.91 23.53
N ARG A 17 -4.94 7.58 24.38
CA ARG A 17 -6.11 8.44 24.64
C ARG A 17 -5.60 9.80 25.13
N LEU A 18 -5.91 10.87 24.39
CA LEU A 18 -5.98 12.19 25.01
C LEU A 18 -7.22 12.19 25.91
N GLU A 19 -7.01 11.93 27.20
CA GLU A 19 -8.03 12.15 28.20
C GLU A 19 -8.33 13.66 28.29
N GLY A 20 -9.58 14.02 28.02
CA GLY A 20 -10.12 15.35 28.27
C GLY A 20 -10.20 16.26 27.04
N SER A 21 -11.24 16.09 26.22
CA SER A 21 -11.99 17.22 25.61
C SER A 21 -13.27 16.73 24.94
N ARG A 22 -14.36 17.48 25.15
CA ARG A 22 -15.70 17.25 24.58
C ARG A 22 -15.71 17.48 23.06
N VAL A 23 -16.74 16.92 22.42
CA VAL A 23 -16.92 16.69 20.98
C VAL A 23 -17.23 17.97 20.17
N VAL A 24 -16.93 17.86 18.87
CA VAL A 24 -17.53 18.49 17.65
C VAL A 24 -16.78 19.69 17.05
N GLY A 25 -16.34 19.51 15.80
CA GLY A 25 -16.14 20.61 14.83
C GLY A 25 -14.70 21.09 14.70
N ASN A 26 -14.08 20.75 13.56
CA ASN A 26 -12.78 21.23 13.08
C ASN A 26 -11.55 20.90 13.95
N LEU A 27 -10.97 19.74 13.67
CA LEU A 27 -9.56 19.50 13.98
C LEU A 27 -8.67 20.36 13.05
N PRO A 28 -7.60 20.99 13.57
CA PRO A 28 -6.68 21.75 12.74
C PRO A 28 -6.01 20.82 11.70
N VAL A 29 -5.96 21.26 10.45
CA VAL A 29 -5.18 20.60 9.39
C VAL A 29 -3.72 21.03 9.60
N PRO A 30 -2.80 20.12 9.95
CA PRO A 30 -1.38 20.46 10.03
C PRO A 30 -0.82 20.72 8.63
N PRO A 31 0.21 21.59 8.49
CA PRO A 31 0.83 21.83 7.20
C PRO A 31 1.42 20.53 6.61
N ALA A 32 1.44 20.45 5.27
CA ALA A 32 1.73 19.25 4.47
C ALA A 32 3.08 18.57 4.77
N ASN A 33 3.97 19.26 5.50
CA ASN A 33 5.30 18.81 5.88
C ASN A 33 5.48 18.61 7.40
N ALA A 34 4.42 18.54 8.22
CA ALA A 34 4.52 18.41 9.68
C ALA A 34 4.07 17.05 10.26
N TRP A 35 3.75 16.07 9.41
CA TRP A 35 3.29 14.74 9.86
C TRP A 35 4.43 13.73 10.09
N TRP A 36 5.67 14.04 9.68
CA TRP A 36 6.83 13.14 9.85
C TRP A 36 7.37 13.09 11.29
N THR A 37 7.10 14.09 12.14
CA THR A 37 7.68 14.21 13.50
C THR A 37 7.18 13.17 14.49
N PHE A 38 5.99 12.61 14.27
CA PHE A 38 5.31 11.78 15.26
C PHE A 38 5.60 10.28 15.13
N PHE A 39 6.32 9.86 14.10
CA PHE A 39 6.48 8.43 13.77
C PHE A 39 7.91 8.04 13.33
N GLU A 40 8.94 8.77 13.75
CA GLU A 40 10.31 8.23 13.74
C GLU A 40 10.52 7.39 15.02
N PRO A 41 11.10 6.18 14.93
CA PRO A 41 11.64 5.52 16.12
C PRO A 41 12.74 6.42 16.69
N ALA A 42 12.67 6.70 18.00
CA ALA A 42 13.69 7.50 18.68
C ALA A 42 15.09 6.95 18.34
N PRO A 43 16.08 7.80 18.03
CA PRO A 43 17.43 7.33 17.74
C PRO A 43 17.94 6.49 18.91
N PRO A 44 18.69 5.40 18.63
CA PRO A 44 19.22 4.56 19.69
C PRO A 44 20.05 5.43 20.65
N LYS A 45 19.80 5.26 21.95
CA LYS A 45 20.56 5.93 23.02
C LYS A 45 22.00 5.45 22.96
N ASN A 46 22.83 6.13 22.17
CA ASN A 46 24.27 6.02 22.31
C ASN A 46 24.66 6.68 23.63
N ILE A 47 24.88 5.85 24.65
CA ILE A 47 25.58 6.23 25.87
C ILE A 47 27.05 6.39 25.48
N PHE A 48 27.41 7.53 24.91
CA PHE A 48 28.78 8.02 24.92
C PHE A 48 28.77 9.54 25.07
N THR A 49 29.44 9.97 26.12
CA THR A 49 29.57 11.31 26.66
C THR A 49 30.14 12.28 25.61
N THR A 50 29.41 13.35 25.29
CA THR A 50 29.97 14.48 24.52
C THR A 50 30.87 15.32 25.42
N THR A 51 32.18 15.28 25.18
CA THR A 51 33.09 16.35 25.60
C THR A 51 33.14 17.42 24.51
N LYS A 52 32.89 18.65 24.95
CA LYS A 52 32.85 19.91 24.19
C LYS A 52 34.25 20.26 23.66
N THR A 53 34.43 20.56 22.38
CA THR A 53 35.58 21.39 21.95
C THR A 53 35.27 22.19 20.69
N GLN A 54 35.79 23.43 20.71
CA GLN A 54 35.57 24.55 19.80
C GLN A 54 36.11 24.34 18.38
N GLN A 55 35.49 25.10 17.46
CA GLN A 55 36.00 25.48 16.14
C GLN A 55 37.28 26.34 16.26
N PRO A 56 38.18 26.28 15.27
CA PRO A 56 38.55 27.53 14.60
C PRO A 56 38.62 27.43 13.07
N SER A 57 38.40 28.59 12.46
CA SER A 57 38.54 28.99 11.06
C SER A 57 39.88 28.66 10.41
N SER A 58 39.89 28.40 9.09
CA SER A 58 40.90 28.92 8.13
C SER A 58 40.47 28.68 6.68
N SER A 59 40.62 29.72 5.87
CA SER A 59 40.48 29.78 4.41
C SER A 59 41.66 29.10 3.70
N THR A 60 41.48 28.49 2.53
CA THR A 60 42.44 28.44 1.40
C THR A 60 41.75 27.99 0.10
N THR A 61 42.22 28.58 -0.99
CA THR A 61 41.73 28.65 -2.37
C THR A 61 42.06 27.44 -3.27
N ALA A 62 41.20 27.21 -4.27
CA ALA A 62 41.42 26.72 -5.65
C ALA A 62 42.06 25.35 -5.94
N LEU A 63 41.39 24.49 -6.73
CA LEU A 63 41.67 24.26 -8.17
C LEU A 63 40.68 23.22 -8.79
N SER A 64 40.46 23.37 -10.08
CA SER A 64 39.63 22.65 -11.05
C SER A 64 39.85 21.13 -11.23
N ASN A 65 38.77 20.39 -11.56
CA ASN A 65 38.60 19.43 -12.70
C ASN A 65 37.52 18.35 -12.43
N PRO A 66 37.05 17.60 -13.45
CA PRO A 66 36.09 18.00 -14.47
C PRO A 66 34.77 17.21 -14.32
N ILE A 67 33.82 17.54 -15.18
CA ILE A 67 32.48 16.96 -15.33
C ILE A 67 32.55 15.42 -15.36
N ASN A 68 32.15 14.77 -14.28
CA ASN A 68 31.51 13.47 -14.32
C ASN A 68 30.04 13.69 -13.96
N GLN A 69 29.27 14.16 -14.94
CA GLN A 69 27.82 13.93 -14.95
C GLN A 69 27.63 12.42 -15.13
N THR A 70 27.71 11.67 -14.02
CA THR A 70 26.97 10.43 -13.90
C THR A 70 25.52 10.80 -14.16
N MET A 71 24.97 10.35 -15.29
CA MET A 71 23.53 10.33 -15.52
C MET A 71 22.94 9.61 -14.31
N SER A 72 22.45 10.38 -13.35
CA SER A 72 21.72 9.87 -12.20
C SER A 72 20.48 9.21 -12.78
N THR A 73 20.54 7.91 -13.00
CA THR A 73 19.37 7.12 -13.34
C THR A 73 18.47 7.23 -12.13
N CYS A 74 17.50 8.14 -12.16
CA CYS A 74 16.43 8.18 -11.17
C CYS A 74 15.76 6.79 -11.19
N THR A 75 16.11 5.95 -10.23
CA THR A 75 15.52 4.63 -10.01
C THR A 75 14.12 4.89 -9.48
N GLY A 76 13.11 4.85 -10.36
CA GLY A 76 11.72 4.91 -9.96
C GLY A 76 11.30 3.62 -9.27
N TYR A 77 10.22 3.63 -8.51
CA TYR A 77 9.58 2.51 -7.83
C TYR A 77 9.39 1.26 -8.71
N LEU A 78 9.20 1.42 -10.03
CA LEU A 78 9.12 0.31 -10.98
C LEU A 78 10.46 -0.32 -11.37
N ASP A 79 11.58 0.18 -10.84
CA ASP A 79 12.94 -0.36 -11.04
C ASP A 79 13.45 -1.25 -9.87
N PRO A 80 13.15 -0.99 -8.57
CA PRO A 80 13.50 -1.86 -7.45
C PRO A 80 12.41 -2.87 -7.04
N ILE A 81 11.30 -3.00 -7.79
CA ILE A 81 10.29 -4.04 -7.49
C ILE A 81 10.91 -5.43 -7.59
N LYS A 82 10.80 -6.19 -6.50
CA LYS A 82 11.20 -7.60 -6.42
C LYS A 82 10.35 -8.46 -7.36
N ARG A 83 9.06 -8.12 -7.52
CA ARG A 83 8.14 -8.80 -8.44
C ARG A 83 7.04 -7.86 -8.96
N SER A 84 6.84 -7.83 -10.28
CA SER A 84 5.66 -7.16 -10.88
C SER A 84 4.45 -8.09 -10.86
N PHE A 85 3.22 -7.56 -10.78
CA PHE A 85 2.01 -8.34 -11.05
C PHE A 85 2.03 -8.96 -12.45
N ALA A 86 2.69 -8.31 -13.41
CA ALA A 86 2.85 -8.82 -14.76
C ALA A 86 3.82 -10.01 -14.89
N ASP A 87 4.51 -10.35 -13.81
CA ASP A 87 5.41 -11.50 -13.71
C ASP A 87 4.87 -12.56 -12.74
N ALA A 88 3.64 -12.39 -12.24
CA ALA A 88 2.94 -13.41 -11.46
C ALA A 88 2.30 -14.43 -12.43
N PRO A 89 2.69 -15.71 -12.39
CA PRO A 89 2.08 -16.72 -13.25
C PRO A 89 0.57 -16.83 -13.04
N VAL A 90 -0.17 -16.78 -14.13
CA VAL A 90 -1.61 -17.04 -14.16
C VAL A 90 -1.86 -18.15 -15.15
N ALA A 91 -2.41 -19.25 -14.67
CA ALA A 91 -2.78 -20.42 -15.45
C ALA A 91 -4.25 -20.77 -15.22
N ASP A 92 -4.74 -21.83 -15.86
CA ASP A 92 -6.14 -22.24 -15.73
C ASP A 92 -6.46 -22.62 -14.27
N GLU A 93 -5.53 -23.28 -13.58
CA GLU A 93 -5.63 -23.69 -12.18
C GLU A 93 -5.62 -22.53 -11.17
N GLY A 94 -5.13 -21.34 -11.54
CA GLY A 94 -5.11 -20.19 -10.65
C GLY A 94 -3.94 -19.23 -10.83
N VAL A 95 -3.91 -18.25 -9.93
CA VAL A 95 -2.81 -17.28 -9.80
C VAL A 95 -1.81 -17.82 -8.79
N ASP A 96 -0.53 -17.94 -9.15
CA ASP A 96 0.51 -18.41 -8.23
C ASP A 96 0.61 -17.49 -7.00
N THR A 97 0.46 -18.09 -5.82
CA THR A 97 0.37 -17.37 -4.55
C THR A 97 1.65 -16.61 -4.23
N VAL A 98 2.83 -17.21 -4.44
CA VAL A 98 4.08 -16.59 -3.96
C VAL A 98 4.42 -15.33 -4.75
N PRO A 99 4.46 -15.36 -6.10
CA PRO A 99 4.73 -14.16 -6.90
C PRO A 99 3.68 -13.07 -6.71
N PHE A 100 2.39 -13.44 -6.55
CA PHE A 100 1.34 -12.47 -6.27
C PHE A 100 1.56 -11.74 -4.95
N LEU A 101 1.88 -12.46 -3.86
CA LEU A 101 2.12 -11.85 -2.56
C LEU A 101 3.38 -10.99 -2.56
N GLU A 102 4.44 -11.37 -3.29
CA GLU A 102 5.63 -10.53 -3.47
C GLU A 102 5.31 -9.22 -4.19
N ALA A 103 4.47 -9.27 -5.24
CA ALA A 103 4.03 -8.05 -5.93
C ALA A 103 3.17 -7.15 -5.02
N CYS A 104 2.34 -7.74 -4.16
CA CYS A 104 1.59 -6.99 -3.14
C CYS A 104 2.52 -6.32 -2.11
N GLU A 105 3.57 -7.01 -1.64
CA GLU A 105 4.56 -6.46 -0.70
C GLU A 105 5.28 -5.24 -1.28
N ASP A 106 5.58 -5.27 -2.57
CA ASP A 106 6.12 -4.12 -3.26
C ASP A 106 5.08 -2.99 -3.35
N LEU A 107 3.82 -3.29 -3.68
CA LEU A 107 2.75 -2.29 -3.78
C LEU A 107 2.56 -1.48 -2.50
N VAL A 108 2.72 -2.10 -1.32
CA VAL A 108 2.60 -1.41 -0.03
C VAL A 108 3.49 -0.17 0.04
N LYS A 109 4.69 -0.21 -0.56
CA LYS A 109 5.65 0.90 -0.54
C LYS A 109 5.20 2.13 -1.34
N LEU A 110 4.16 2.00 -2.18
CA LEU A 110 3.57 3.13 -2.91
C LEU A 110 2.75 4.04 -1.99
N PHE A 111 2.19 3.49 -0.91
CA PHE A 111 1.35 4.23 0.02
C PHE A 111 2.20 4.91 1.09
N ALA A 112 1.80 6.12 1.52
CA ALA A 112 2.40 6.81 2.67
C ALA A 112 1.54 6.73 3.94
N PHE A 113 0.30 6.26 3.83
CA PHE A 113 -0.65 6.25 4.93
C PHE A 113 -0.56 4.94 5.71
N ALA A 114 -0.06 5.01 6.95
CA ALA A 114 0.21 3.83 7.78
C ALA A 114 -1.00 2.91 7.97
N VAL A 115 -2.22 3.46 8.07
CA VAL A 115 -3.44 2.64 8.18
C VAL A 115 -3.64 1.77 6.95
N VAL A 116 -3.39 2.30 5.74
CA VAL A 116 -3.50 1.54 4.48
C VAL A 116 -2.36 0.53 4.38
N GLN A 117 -1.13 0.92 4.71
CA GLN A 117 0.01 -0.02 4.72
C GLN A 117 -0.25 -1.19 5.67
N ASN A 118 -0.77 -0.93 6.88
CA ASN A 118 -1.05 -1.95 7.89
C ASN A 118 -2.16 -2.91 7.46
N ASP A 119 -3.22 -2.40 6.83
CA ASP A 119 -4.29 -3.25 6.29
C ASP A 119 -3.76 -4.20 5.21
N LEU A 120 -3.05 -3.66 4.21
CA LEU A 120 -2.44 -4.45 3.14
C LEU A 120 -1.43 -5.47 3.70
N THR A 121 -0.50 -5.02 4.55
CA THR A 121 0.54 -5.88 5.15
C THR A 121 -0.06 -6.98 6.02
N GLY A 122 -1.09 -6.67 6.80
CA GLY A 122 -1.79 -7.66 7.63
C GLY A 122 -2.46 -8.74 6.77
N ASN A 123 -3.11 -8.35 5.67
CA ASN A 123 -3.75 -9.29 4.76
C ASN A 123 -2.74 -10.15 3.98
N ILE A 124 -1.62 -9.55 3.53
CA ILE A 124 -0.50 -10.29 2.92
C ILE A 124 0.06 -11.32 3.92
N THR A 125 0.29 -10.91 5.16
CA THR A 125 0.88 -11.77 6.20
C THR A 125 0.01 -12.99 6.49
N LYS A 126 -1.31 -12.83 6.57
CA LYS A 126 -2.23 -13.96 6.78
C LYS A 126 -2.19 -14.96 5.62
N ASN A 127 -2.19 -14.48 4.38
CA ASN A 127 -2.07 -15.35 3.20
C ASN A 127 -0.70 -16.05 3.13
N ARG A 128 0.39 -15.32 3.42
CA ARG A 128 1.75 -15.88 3.51
C ARG A 128 1.84 -16.95 4.61
N THR A 129 1.22 -16.71 5.76
CA THR A 129 1.17 -17.67 6.87
C THR A 129 0.47 -18.96 6.45
N ARG A 130 -0.67 -18.86 5.77
CA ARG A 130 -1.38 -20.00 5.19
C ARG A 130 -0.52 -20.78 4.20
N TYR A 131 0.13 -20.07 3.27
CA TYR A 131 1.02 -20.67 2.28
C TYR A 131 2.17 -21.45 2.95
N ASN A 132 2.85 -20.84 3.91
CA ASN A 132 3.99 -21.47 4.58
C ASN A 132 3.58 -22.71 5.38
N ALA A 133 2.38 -22.71 5.97
CA ALA A 133 1.87 -23.85 6.71
C ALA A 133 1.44 -25.01 5.78
N PHE A 134 0.89 -24.70 4.60
CA PHE A 134 0.34 -25.69 3.67
C PHE A 134 0.65 -25.34 2.20
N PRO A 135 1.92 -25.41 1.76
CA PRO A 135 2.33 -24.94 0.43
C PRO A 135 1.64 -25.72 -0.69
N GLU A 136 1.55 -27.04 -0.55
CA GLU A 136 0.90 -27.91 -1.54
C GLU A 136 -0.61 -27.66 -1.70
N LYS A 137 -1.25 -27.09 -0.67
CA LYS A 137 -2.68 -26.73 -0.65
C LYS A 137 -2.92 -25.24 -0.93
N SER A 138 -1.85 -24.49 -1.18
CA SER A 138 -1.92 -23.03 -1.31
C SER A 138 -1.12 -22.54 -2.51
N LYS A 139 -0.82 -23.42 -3.49
CA LYS A 139 -0.01 -23.08 -4.67
C LYS A 139 -0.61 -21.91 -5.45
N THR A 140 -1.93 -21.94 -5.64
CA THR A 140 -2.68 -20.84 -6.23
C THR A 140 -3.56 -20.14 -5.19
N LEU A 141 -3.91 -18.88 -5.44
CA LEU A 141 -4.83 -18.10 -4.59
C LEU A 141 -6.18 -18.82 -4.45
N GLU A 142 -6.67 -19.44 -5.51
CA GLU A 142 -7.90 -20.23 -5.53
C GLU A 142 -7.77 -21.47 -4.64
N SER A 143 -6.72 -22.27 -4.81
CA SER A 143 -6.48 -23.45 -3.98
C SER A 143 -6.30 -23.09 -2.50
N LEU A 144 -5.66 -21.94 -2.22
CA LEU A 144 -5.48 -21.41 -0.88
C LEU A 144 -6.84 -21.18 -0.22
N VAL A 145 -7.78 -20.51 -0.90
CA VAL A 145 -9.13 -20.25 -0.39
C VAL A 145 -9.93 -21.53 -0.22
N GLU A 146 -9.97 -22.38 -1.25
CA GLU A 146 -10.75 -23.63 -1.21
C GLU A 146 -10.30 -24.53 -0.05
N ASN A 147 -8.99 -24.65 0.18
CA ASN A 147 -8.45 -25.48 1.25
C ASN A 147 -8.58 -24.83 2.63
N ASP A 148 -8.49 -23.49 2.74
CA ASP A 148 -8.75 -22.79 4.00
C ASP A 148 -10.20 -23.05 4.47
N ILE A 149 -11.17 -22.95 3.56
CA ILE A 149 -12.58 -23.24 3.84
C ILE A 149 -12.82 -24.71 4.14
N ARG A 150 -12.24 -25.63 3.36
CA ARG A 150 -12.39 -27.08 3.58
C ARG A 150 -11.89 -27.53 4.95
N GLU A 151 -10.92 -26.80 5.50
CA GLU A 151 -10.36 -27.03 6.83
C GLU A 151 -11.09 -26.23 7.92
N GLU A 152 -12.30 -25.73 7.62
CA GLU A 152 -13.17 -24.95 8.52
C GLU A 152 -12.49 -23.68 9.06
N LYS A 153 -11.48 -23.17 8.34
CA LYS A 153 -10.81 -21.89 8.59
C LYS A 153 -11.30 -20.85 7.60
N LYS A 154 -11.08 -19.57 7.93
CA LYS A 154 -11.41 -18.44 7.04
C LYS A 154 -10.41 -17.28 7.10
N ASP A 155 -9.30 -17.44 7.81
CA ASP A 155 -8.38 -16.31 8.03
C ASP A 155 -7.71 -15.87 6.72
N ALA A 156 -7.24 -16.82 5.92
CA ALA A 156 -6.60 -16.54 4.63
C ALA A 156 -7.65 -16.14 3.60
N THR A 157 -8.81 -16.81 3.61
CA THR A 157 -9.96 -16.47 2.77
C THR A 157 -10.42 -15.03 2.97
N HIS A 158 -10.61 -14.60 4.22
CA HIS A 158 -11.00 -13.23 4.52
C HIS A 158 -9.88 -12.23 4.21
N ALA A 159 -8.63 -12.60 4.49
CA ALA A 159 -7.48 -11.75 4.18
C ALA A 159 -7.33 -11.49 2.67
N LEU A 160 -7.42 -12.53 1.84
CA LEU A 160 -7.34 -12.37 0.39
C LEU A 160 -8.50 -11.56 -0.17
N LEU A 161 -9.70 -11.69 0.41
CA LEU A 161 -10.85 -10.87 0.01
C LEU A 161 -10.61 -9.38 0.26
N TRP A 162 -10.14 -9.01 1.45
CA TRP A 162 -9.81 -7.61 1.77
C TRP A 162 -8.64 -7.09 0.96
N LEU A 163 -7.59 -7.90 0.78
CA LEU A 163 -6.48 -7.57 -0.11
C LEU A 163 -6.98 -7.29 -1.53
N THR A 164 -7.80 -8.17 -2.10
CA THR A 164 -8.37 -8.00 -3.45
C THR A 164 -9.21 -6.74 -3.59
N ARG A 165 -9.98 -6.36 -2.56
CA ARG A 165 -10.74 -5.10 -2.56
C ARG A 165 -9.83 -3.87 -2.52
N GLY A 166 -8.77 -3.91 -1.72
CA GLY A 166 -7.75 -2.84 -1.68
C GLY A 166 -6.98 -2.71 -2.99
N LEU A 167 -6.66 -3.83 -3.63
CA LEU A 167 -6.04 -3.88 -4.95
C LEU A 167 -6.94 -3.32 -6.04
N HIS A 168 -8.24 -3.66 -6.03
CA HIS A 168 -9.23 -3.12 -6.97
C HIS A 168 -9.35 -1.59 -6.85
N PHE A 169 -9.42 -1.08 -5.62
CA PHE A 169 -9.39 0.36 -5.37
C PHE A 169 -8.13 1.02 -5.94
N THR A 170 -6.98 0.38 -5.75
CA THR A 170 -5.69 0.91 -6.21
C THR A 170 -5.59 0.92 -7.73
N SER A 171 -5.99 -0.17 -8.40
CA SER A 171 -5.99 -0.24 -9.85
C SER A 171 -6.95 0.79 -10.46
N GLU A 172 -8.16 0.93 -9.90
CA GLU A 172 -9.14 1.89 -10.38
C GLU A 172 -8.64 3.35 -10.23
N GLY A 173 -8.07 3.70 -9.08
CA GLY A 173 -7.51 5.04 -8.85
C GLY A 173 -6.37 5.38 -9.81
N LEU A 174 -5.46 4.43 -10.07
CA LEU A 174 -4.36 4.60 -11.01
C LEU A 174 -4.85 4.68 -12.47
N ARG A 175 -5.81 3.83 -12.85
CA ARG A 175 -6.40 3.83 -14.19
C ARG A 175 -7.11 5.15 -14.49
N LEU A 176 -7.90 5.65 -13.54
CA LEU A 176 -8.55 6.95 -13.64
C LEU A 176 -7.52 8.08 -13.78
N SER A 177 -6.41 8.03 -13.02
CA SER A 177 -5.34 9.03 -13.16
C SER A 177 -4.64 8.98 -14.52
N GLN A 178 -4.35 7.79 -15.06
CA GLN A 178 -3.75 7.66 -16.40
C GLN A 178 -4.68 8.17 -17.50
N ASN A 179 -5.98 7.87 -17.40
CA ASN A 179 -6.98 8.30 -18.37
C ASN A 179 -7.28 9.81 -18.29
N ASN A 180 -6.93 10.47 -17.18
CA ASN A 180 -7.19 11.88 -16.92
C ASN A 180 -5.92 12.58 -16.41
N PRO A 181 -4.88 12.77 -17.26
CA PRO A 181 -3.57 13.26 -16.81
C PRO A 181 -3.56 14.70 -16.26
N GLY A 182 -4.64 15.46 -16.45
CA GLY A 182 -4.84 16.79 -15.86
C GLY A 182 -5.65 16.80 -14.55
N GLU A 183 -6.09 15.63 -14.06
CA GLU A 183 -6.87 15.50 -12.83
C GLU A 183 -5.95 15.24 -11.63
N GLU A 184 -6.25 15.88 -10.50
CA GLU A 184 -5.55 15.62 -9.23
C GLU A 184 -5.75 14.17 -8.79
N LEU A 185 -4.69 13.54 -8.27
CA LEU A 185 -4.74 12.15 -7.79
C LEU A 185 -5.81 11.93 -6.73
N SER A 186 -6.02 12.92 -5.86
CA SER A 186 -7.07 12.89 -4.84
C SER A 186 -8.46 12.72 -5.44
N ILE A 187 -8.73 13.29 -6.62
CA ILE A 187 -10.02 13.16 -7.32
C ILE A 187 -10.14 11.76 -7.92
N SER A 188 -9.13 11.29 -8.65
CA SER A 188 -9.15 9.97 -9.29
C SER A 188 -9.26 8.84 -8.25
N PHE A 189 -8.50 8.90 -7.16
CA PHE A 189 -8.60 7.93 -6.06
C PHE A 189 -9.92 8.08 -5.28
N THR A 190 -10.49 9.28 -5.15
CA THR A 190 -11.84 9.43 -4.57
C THR A 190 -12.89 8.71 -5.40
N LYS A 191 -12.91 8.92 -6.73
CA LYS A 191 -13.81 8.22 -7.64
C LYS A 191 -13.61 6.70 -7.56
N GLY A 192 -12.36 6.24 -7.60
CA GLY A 192 -12.03 4.82 -7.47
C GLY A 192 -12.50 4.23 -6.14
N TYR A 193 -12.35 4.95 -5.02
CA TYR A 193 -12.86 4.53 -3.72
C TYR A 193 -14.37 4.37 -3.72
N GLU A 194 -15.10 5.33 -4.31
CA GLU A 194 -16.55 5.29 -4.40
C GLU A 194 -17.06 4.12 -5.24
N ALA A 195 -16.38 3.81 -6.34
CA ALA A 195 -16.75 2.71 -7.24
C ALA A 195 -16.44 1.32 -6.67
N THR A 196 -15.49 1.21 -5.73
CA THR A 196 -14.93 -0.10 -5.33
C THR A 196 -15.11 -0.39 -3.83
N LEU A 197 -14.32 0.25 -2.97
CA LEU A 197 -14.08 -0.16 -1.59
C LEU A 197 -15.07 0.47 -0.60
N LYS A 198 -15.63 1.64 -0.93
CA LYS A 198 -16.53 2.42 -0.04
C LYS A 198 -17.72 1.62 0.47
N GLN A 199 -18.29 0.74 -0.35
CA GLN A 199 -19.44 -0.09 0.02
C GLN A 199 -19.15 -1.07 1.16
N TYR A 200 -17.89 -1.47 1.34
CA TYR A 200 -17.48 -2.42 2.37
C TYR A 200 -17.03 -1.75 3.68
N HIS A 201 -16.86 -0.43 3.68
CA HIS A 201 -16.37 0.31 4.83
C HIS A 201 -17.47 0.79 5.77
N SER A 202 -17.20 0.68 7.07
CA SER A 202 -18.06 1.21 8.12
C SER A 202 -18.13 2.74 8.08
N PHE A 203 -19.08 3.31 8.80
CA PHE A 203 -19.22 4.77 8.94
C PHE A 203 -17.99 5.45 9.58
N VAL A 204 -17.11 4.69 10.25
CA VAL A 204 -15.84 5.18 10.81
C VAL A 204 -14.72 5.13 9.78
N MET A 205 -14.64 4.06 8.99
CA MET A 205 -13.58 3.90 7.99
C MET A 205 -13.76 4.84 6.78
N LYS A 206 -15.01 5.18 6.43
CA LYS A 206 -15.31 6.09 5.32
C LYS A 206 -14.67 7.49 5.49
N PRO A 207 -14.84 8.21 6.62
CA PRO A 207 -14.15 9.48 6.86
C PRO A 207 -12.63 9.35 6.90
N LEU A 208 -12.10 8.29 7.52
CA LEU A 208 -10.65 8.10 7.66
C LEU A 208 -9.95 7.99 6.30
N LEU A 209 -10.51 7.20 5.38
CA LEU A 209 -9.98 7.13 4.02
C LEU A 209 -10.26 8.39 3.20
N GLY A 210 -11.36 9.08 3.47
CA GLY A 210 -11.61 10.42 2.92
C GLY A 210 -10.48 11.41 3.22
N LEU A 211 -9.91 11.34 4.43
CA LEU A 211 -8.73 12.13 4.79
C LEU A 211 -7.46 11.63 4.09
N ALA A 212 -7.26 10.31 4.00
CA ALA A 212 -6.11 9.72 3.32
C ALA A 212 -6.04 10.15 1.84
N MET A 213 -7.17 10.19 1.12
CA MET A 213 -7.21 10.62 -0.28
C MET A 213 -6.91 12.12 -0.47
N LYS A 214 -7.26 12.96 0.51
CA LYS A 214 -6.85 14.38 0.51
C LYS A 214 -5.34 14.56 0.76
N ALA A 215 -4.69 13.54 1.31
CA ALA A 215 -3.25 13.49 1.51
C ALA A 215 -2.51 12.77 0.37
N CYS A 216 -3.20 12.42 -0.73
CA CYS A 216 -2.53 11.94 -1.94
C CYS A 216 -1.50 12.98 -2.40
N PRO A 217 -0.31 12.55 -2.86
CA PRO A 217 0.69 13.45 -3.42
C PRO A 217 0.16 14.11 -4.69
N TYR A 218 0.83 15.15 -5.18
CA TYR A 218 0.53 15.68 -6.51
C TYR A 218 0.82 14.61 -7.58
N PRO A 219 0.09 14.60 -8.71
CA PRO A 219 0.32 13.66 -9.80
C PRO A 219 1.79 13.58 -10.21
N ALA A 220 2.44 14.73 -10.37
CA ALA A 220 3.86 14.80 -10.74
C ALA A 220 4.76 14.05 -9.75
N ASP A 221 4.52 14.19 -8.44
CA ASP A 221 5.31 13.54 -7.40
C ASP A 221 5.12 12.02 -7.40
N LEU A 222 3.89 11.53 -7.65
CA LEU A 222 3.64 10.10 -7.79
C LEU A 222 4.34 9.55 -9.03
N TYR A 223 4.16 10.18 -10.18
CA TYR A 223 4.76 9.70 -11.43
C TYR A 223 6.28 9.76 -11.40
N GLN A 224 6.87 10.77 -10.76
CA GLN A 224 8.30 10.83 -10.49
C GLN A 224 8.75 9.67 -9.60
N LYS A 225 7.96 9.32 -8.57
CA LYS A 225 8.22 8.12 -7.76
C LYS A 225 8.11 6.84 -8.58
N LEU A 226 7.26 6.78 -9.61
CA LEU A 226 7.11 5.58 -10.45
C LEU A 226 8.27 5.38 -11.44
N GLY A 227 8.87 6.47 -11.94
CA GLY A 227 10.08 6.44 -12.77
C GLY A 227 10.12 7.54 -13.82
N THR A 228 10.97 7.38 -14.84
CA THR A 228 10.98 8.30 -15.99
C THR A 228 9.66 8.17 -16.77
N LYS A 229 9.19 9.25 -17.39
CA LYS A 229 7.89 9.31 -18.07
C LYS A 229 7.69 8.16 -19.07
N GLU A 230 8.69 7.87 -19.87
CA GLU A 230 8.65 6.81 -20.89
C GLU A 230 8.57 5.42 -20.26
N LYS A 231 9.25 5.20 -19.12
CA LYS A 231 9.17 3.94 -18.38
C LYS A 231 7.83 3.80 -17.69
N VAL A 232 7.30 4.89 -17.13
CA VAL A 232 6.00 4.92 -16.47
C VAL A 232 4.93 4.53 -17.47
N GLU A 233 4.86 5.14 -18.65
CA GLU A 233 3.78 4.84 -19.61
C GLU A 233 3.74 3.35 -20.00
N VAL A 234 4.89 2.72 -20.31
CA VAL A 234 4.91 1.31 -20.74
C VAL A 234 4.86 0.32 -19.58
N LYS A 235 5.67 0.54 -18.53
CA LYS A 235 5.74 -0.40 -17.39
C LYS A 235 4.50 -0.30 -16.50
N LEU A 236 3.95 0.89 -16.27
CA LEU A 236 2.74 1.06 -15.48
C LEU A 236 1.55 0.45 -16.19
N GLU A 237 1.40 0.62 -17.51
CA GLU A 237 0.31 -0.03 -18.25
C GLU A 237 0.38 -1.54 -18.09
N ARG A 238 1.53 -2.15 -18.40
CA ARG A 238 1.71 -3.61 -18.26
C ARG A 238 1.43 -4.09 -16.83
N TRP A 239 1.91 -3.35 -15.83
CA TRP A 239 1.69 -3.66 -14.42
C TRP A 239 0.20 -3.56 -14.05
N LEU A 240 -0.47 -2.52 -14.52
CA LEU A 240 -1.86 -2.22 -14.21
C LEU A 240 -2.82 -3.19 -14.90
N SER A 241 -2.61 -3.50 -16.19
CA SER A 241 -3.44 -4.49 -16.89
C SER A 241 -3.34 -5.86 -16.22
N ALA A 242 -2.15 -6.26 -15.77
CA ALA A 242 -1.95 -7.53 -15.07
C ALA A 242 -2.64 -7.55 -13.70
N LEU A 243 -2.55 -6.46 -12.93
CA LEU A 243 -3.26 -6.32 -11.67
C LEU A 243 -4.78 -6.39 -11.86
N GLU A 244 -5.32 -5.64 -12.83
CA GLU A 244 -6.76 -5.63 -13.16
C GLU A 244 -7.24 -7.03 -13.55
N MET A 245 -6.50 -7.75 -14.39
CA MET A 245 -6.80 -9.13 -14.77
C MET A 245 -6.87 -10.06 -13.55
N ILE A 246 -5.87 -9.99 -12.66
CA ILE A 246 -5.83 -10.81 -11.44
C ILE A 246 -7.01 -10.46 -10.52
N VAL A 247 -7.28 -9.17 -10.30
CA VAL A 247 -8.40 -8.70 -9.46
C VAL A 247 -9.73 -9.23 -10.00
N VAL A 248 -9.99 -9.09 -11.30
CA VAL A 248 -11.23 -9.57 -11.93
C VAL A 248 -11.36 -11.09 -11.80
N ARG A 249 -10.27 -11.83 -12.00
CA ARG A 249 -10.26 -13.29 -11.85
C ARG A 249 -10.64 -13.71 -10.43
N ILE A 250 -9.99 -13.12 -9.43
CA ILE A 250 -10.24 -13.45 -8.02
C ILE A 250 -11.64 -13.02 -7.59
N GLN A 251 -12.12 -11.84 -8.00
CA GLN A 251 -13.50 -11.42 -7.73
C GLN A 251 -14.53 -12.43 -8.28
N LYS A 252 -14.39 -12.83 -9.56
CA LYS A 252 -15.26 -13.85 -10.17
C LYS A 252 -15.20 -15.19 -9.44
N PHE A 253 -14.02 -15.60 -8.99
CA PHE A 253 -13.85 -16.82 -8.19
C PHE A 253 -14.60 -16.72 -6.85
N TYR A 254 -14.47 -15.61 -6.13
CA TYR A 254 -15.21 -15.37 -4.87
C TYR A 254 -16.73 -15.34 -5.07
N GLU A 255 -17.20 -14.72 -6.14
CA GLU A 255 -18.63 -14.68 -6.49
C GLU A 255 -19.16 -16.08 -6.82
N LYS A 256 -18.47 -16.82 -7.70
CA LYS A 256 -18.86 -18.17 -8.11
C LYS A 256 -18.88 -19.14 -6.93
N GLY A 257 -17.90 -19.06 -6.05
CA GLY A 257 -17.78 -19.91 -4.87
C GLY A 257 -18.59 -19.43 -3.66
N ASN A 258 -19.19 -18.24 -3.73
CA ASN A 258 -19.86 -17.59 -2.61
C ASN A 258 -18.97 -17.43 -1.35
N TYR A 259 -17.66 -17.25 -1.58
CA TYR A 259 -16.63 -17.16 -0.52
C TYR A 259 -16.56 -15.79 0.15
N GLY A 260 -17.35 -14.83 -0.33
CA GLY A 260 -17.43 -13.47 0.21
C GLY A 260 -18.22 -13.31 1.51
N ASN A 261 -18.90 -14.36 1.97
CA ASN A 261 -19.82 -14.30 3.11
C ASN A 261 -19.15 -14.61 4.45
N GLY A 262 -19.66 -13.97 5.51
CA GLY A 262 -19.25 -14.26 6.90
C GLY A 262 -18.18 -13.34 7.48
N LEU A 263 -18.04 -12.12 6.92
CA LEU A 263 -17.21 -11.03 7.46
C LEU A 263 -17.90 -10.24 8.58
#